data_AF-A0A9D8DDC2-F1
#
_entry.id   AF-A0A9D8DDC2-F1
#
_cell.length_a   1.000
_cell.length_b   1.000
_cell.length_c   1.000
_cell.angle_alpha   90.00
_cell.angle_beta   90.00
_cell.angle_gamma   90.00
#
_symmetry.space_group_name_H-M   'P 1'
#
loop_
_entity.id
_entity.type
_entity.pdbx_description
1 polymer ?
#
loop_
_entity_poly.entity_id
_entity_poly.type
_entity_poly.pdbx_seq_one_letter_code
_entity_poly.pdbx_strand_id
1 'polypeptide(L)'
;MHRLFKRLPLLLLAALLIAAPTAEAFAAHGAPLAGAAKKKGKKKKKCKKGQKRVKVKKGKKRSKCVNGEAGSGSAGLPGKPVNPAPPEPPEEPEPLLIETITLSENPLLAGSSGQGQVTLSRAAPSGGQPVTLGSDDPTRALVPDSIHIAQGQSTGSFQIDTTGGSSTAVTLTAAVVGSVRQTQLDIVMKESLLGLELDYQCYPGSGLTDFGANIVSLDVRAPDNVQVALASGDPFSLTVPPSVTIPQGSFNGVFGVNTLAATPAVTVTASYDGIDVQDTASIRETNSPAPVPADLDLQPASIVVGDSSTGIVELDCEAPPGGITVTLDVDYAGVTIPASVLVPEGELSASFPITTVSSTIPGQTDITATAGASVQATLTLRAIGT
;
A
#
# COMPACT_ATOMS: atom_id res chain seq x y z
N MET A 1 -10.43 -11.34 27.62
CA MET A 1 -9.60 -10.20 27.16
C MET A 1 -8.62 -10.71 26.12
N HIS A 2 -9.11 -10.98 24.91
CA HIS A 2 -8.30 -11.37 23.76
C HIS A 2 -7.80 -10.10 23.08
N ARG A 3 -6.48 -9.92 23.01
CA ARG A 3 -5.87 -8.84 22.24
C ARG A 3 -5.87 -9.27 20.77
N LEU A 4 -6.84 -8.79 19.99
CA LEU A 4 -6.69 -8.71 18.54
C LEU A 4 -5.56 -7.71 18.24
N PHE A 5 -4.32 -8.18 18.22
CA PHE A 5 -3.28 -7.51 17.45
C PHE A 5 -3.49 -7.93 16.00
N LYS A 6 -4.31 -7.15 15.27
CA LYS A 6 -4.27 -7.12 13.81
C LYS A 6 -2.86 -6.66 13.43
N ARG A 7 -1.93 -7.59 13.21
CA ARG A 7 -0.67 -7.28 12.54
C ARG A 7 -1.02 -7.01 11.08
N LEU A 8 -0.88 -5.76 10.68
CA LEU A 8 -1.05 -5.33 9.30
C LEU A 8 0.06 -6.02 8.48
N PRO A 9 -0.24 -6.73 7.39
CA PRO A 9 0.82 -7.31 6.58
C PRO A 9 1.65 -6.16 6.02
N LEU A 10 2.96 -6.18 6.28
CA LEU A 10 3.93 -5.22 5.75
C LEU A 10 4.16 -5.50 4.25
N LEU A 11 3.10 -5.36 3.46
CA LEU A 11 3.09 -5.49 2.01
C LEU A 11 3.07 -4.10 1.38
N LEU A 12 4.13 -3.31 1.62
CA LEU A 12 4.35 -2.07 0.86
C LEU A 12 5.80 -1.60 0.89
N LEU A 13 6.74 -2.41 0.41
CA LEU A 13 8.05 -1.93 -0.05
C LEU A 13 8.76 -2.98 -0.94
N ALA A 14 8.13 -3.38 -2.04
CA ALA A 14 8.81 -4.13 -3.10
C ALA A 14 8.20 -3.82 -4.48
N ALA A 15 8.91 -2.95 -5.22
CA ALA A 15 8.86 -2.61 -6.67
C ALA A 15 8.89 -1.07 -6.81
N LEU A 16 9.83 -0.42 -7.51
CA LEU A 16 10.42 -0.76 -8.80
C LEU A 16 11.74 0.02 -8.94
N LEU A 17 12.88 -0.67 -9.05
CA LEU A 17 14.16 -0.06 -9.41
C LEU A 17 14.28 0.01 -10.93
N ILE A 18 14.84 1.12 -11.37
CA ILE A 18 14.87 1.68 -12.74
C ILE A 18 15.79 0.86 -13.65
N ALA A 19 15.28 0.46 -14.83
CA ALA A 19 16.10 0.03 -15.94
C ALA A 19 16.71 1.26 -16.64
N ALA A 20 18.04 1.34 -16.70
CA ALA A 20 18.79 2.35 -17.42
C ALA A 20 18.74 2.12 -18.95
N PRO A 21 18.80 3.17 -19.79
CA PRO A 21 18.88 3.02 -21.24
C PRO A 21 20.35 2.98 -21.70
N THR A 22 20.75 1.92 -22.40
CA THR A 22 21.94 1.94 -23.26
C THR A 22 21.49 2.24 -24.69
N ALA A 23 21.99 3.35 -25.22
CA ALA A 23 21.92 3.70 -26.64
C ALA A 23 23.24 3.28 -27.29
N GLU A 24 23.21 2.40 -28.28
CA GLU A 24 24.20 2.39 -29.37
C GLU A 24 23.51 2.02 -30.69
N ALA A 25 23.82 2.82 -31.71
CA ALA A 25 23.28 2.75 -33.05
C ALA A 25 24.09 1.78 -33.91
N PHE A 26 23.43 1.02 -34.80
CA PHE A 26 24.02 0.65 -36.08
C PHE A 26 22.95 0.50 -37.17
N ALA A 27 23.30 0.99 -38.35
CA ALA A 27 22.42 1.20 -39.48
C ALA A 27 22.35 -0.02 -40.44
N ALA A 28 21.25 -0.02 -41.18
CA ALA A 28 21.14 -0.33 -42.61
C ALA A 28 20.68 -1.73 -43.10
N HIS A 29 19.77 -1.61 -44.07
CA HIS A 29 19.41 -2.48 -45.20
C HIS A 29 18.35 -3.59 -45.04
N GLY A 30 17.28 -3.44 -45.84
CA GLY A 30 16.49 -4.57 -46.34
C GLY A 30 14.97 -4.36 -46.38
N ALA A 31 14.46 -3.60 -47.34
CA ALA A 31 13.10 -3.80 -47.86
C ALA A 31 13.16 -4.80 -49.05
N PRO A 32 12.06 -5.28 -49.66
CA PRO A 32 10.63 -5.24 -49.27
C PRO A 32 9.92 -6.62 -49.40
N LEU A 33 8.61 -6.71 -49.13
CA LEU A 33 7.61 -7.17 -50.11
C LEU A 33 6.16 -7.05 -49.59
N ALA A 34 5.26 -6.98 -50.56
CA ALA A 34 3.92 -6.41 -50.51
C ALA A 34 2.81 -7.34 -49.99
N GLY A 35 1.72 -6.75 -49.52
CA GLY A 35 0.41 -7.39 -49.35
C GLY A 35 -0.69 -6.34 -49.19
N ALA A 36 -1.46 -6.11 -50.26
CA ALA A 36 -2.51 -5.09 -50.34
C ALA A 36 -3.91 -5.69 -50.13
N ALA A 37 -4.82 -4.96 -49.46
CA ALA A 37 -6.21 -4.77 -49.93
C ALA A 37 -7.06 -3.77 -49.10
N LYS A 38 -7.53 -2.74 -49.82
CA LYS A 38 -8.85 -2.05 -49.80
C LYS A 38 -9.39 -1.36 -48.53
N LYS A 39 -9.49 -0.01 -48.60
CA LYS A 39 -10.49 0.83 -47.90
C LYS A 39 -11.36 1.61 -48.91
N LYS A 40 -12.69 1.46 -48.79
CA LYS A 40 -13.72 2.24 -49.52
C LYS A 40 -13.90 3.63 -48.88
N GLY A 41 -14.13 4.65 -49.72
CA GLY A 41 -14.16 6.07 -49.35
C GLY A 41 -15.45 6.62 -48.74
N LYS A 42 -15.34 7.82 -48.15
CA LYS A 42 -16.47 8.72 -47.83
C LYS A 42 -16.22 10.12 -48.43
N LYS A 43 -17.26 10.61 -49.11
CA LYS A 43 -17.36 11.80 -50.00
C LYS A 43 -17.18 13.15 -49.25
N LYS A 44 -16.46 14.10 -49.86
CA LYS A 44 -16.40 15.52 -49.45
C LYS A 44 -17.60 16.30 -50.03
N LYS A 45 -18.43 16.93 -49.18
CA LYS A 45 -19.55 17.82 -49.60
C LYS A 45 -19.01 19.14 -50.18
N LYS A 46 -19.45 19.52 -51.40
CA LYS A 46 -19.22 20.85 -52.03
C LYS A 46 -20.33 21.83 -51.61
N CYS A 47 -20.01 23.11 -51.38
CA CYS A 47 -21.02 24.18 -51.18
C CYS A 47 -21.66 24.54 -52.53
N LYS A 48 -22.96 24.90 -52.51
CA LYS A 48 -23.75 25.25 -53.71
C LYS A 48 -23.44 26.68 -54.19
N LYS A 49 -23.77 26.94 -55.47
CA LYS A 49 -23.51 28.16 -56.23
C LYS A 49 -24.06 29.39 -55.47
N GLY A 50 -23.20 30.38 -55.17
CA GLY A 50 -23.55 31.62 -54.45
C GLY A 50 -22.85 31.86 -53.10
N GLN A 51 -22.07 30.91 -52.57
CA GLN A 51 -21.40 31.02 -51.25
C GLN A 51 -19.86 31.05 -51.37
N LYS A 52 -19.19 31.97 -50.64
CA LYS A 52 -17.71 32.02 -50.52
C LYS A 52 -17.22 31.22 -49.30
N ARG A 53 -16.10 30.50 -49.44
CA ARG A 53 -15.44 29.76 -48.34
C ARG A 53 -14.37 30.62 -47.68
N VAL A 54 -14.41 30.73 -46.36
CA VAL A 54 -13.36 31.39 -45.56
C VAL A 54 -12.58 30.34 -44.76
N LYS A 55 -11.25 30.42 -44.77
CA LYS A 55 -10.34 29.59 -43.96
C LYS A 55 -9.89 30.39 -42.74
N VAL A 56 -10.20 29.91 -41.54
CA VAL A 56 -9.70 30.48 -40.28
C VAL A 56 -8.43 29.71 -39.87
N LYS A 57 -7.38 30.42 -39.45
CA LYS A 57 -6.06 29.84 -39.10
C LYS A 57 -5.84 29.88 -37.57
N LYS A 58 -6.34 28.88 -36.85
CA LYS A 58 -5.72 28.17 -35.70
C LYS A 58 -6.73 27.16 -35.13
N GLY A 59 -6.35 25.89 -35.11
CA GLY A 59 -7.01 24.78 -34.40
C GLY A 59 -8.25 24.14 -35.07
N LYS A 60 -8.08 22.97 -35.69
CA LYS A 60 -9.11 22.04 -36.24
C LYS A 60 -9.85 22.48 -37.53
N LYS A 61 -9.67 21.69 -38.60
CA LYS A 61 -10.31 21.85 -39.94
C LYS A 61 -11.84 21.74 -39.87
N ARG A 62 -12.57 22.86 -39.83
CA ARG A 62 -13.98 22.95 -40.22
C ARG A 62 -14.22 24.19 -41.09
N SER A 63 -14.58 24.00 -42.36
CA SER A 63 -14.98 25.09 -43.26
C SER A 63 -16.49 25.31 -43.15
N LYS A 64 -16.95 26.52 -42.79
CA LYS A 64 -18.37 26.92 -42.87
C LYS A 64 -18.61 27.79 -44.11
N CYS A 65 -19.81 27.70 -44.67
CA CYS A 65 -20.30 28.53 -45.77
C CYS A 65 -21.33 29.52 -45.21
N VAL A 66 -21.25 30.79 -45.59
CA VAL A 66 -22.09 31.89 -45.06
C VAL A 66 -22.78 32.60 -46.22
N ASN A 67 -24.08 32.91 -46.07
CA ASN A 67 -24.86 33.75 -46.98
C ASN A 67 -24.85 35.19 -46.43
N GLY A 68 -24.65 36.19 -47.29
CA GLY A 68 -24.84 37.60 -46.92
C GLY A 68 -26.20 38.09 -47.41
N GLU A 69 -26.90 38.88 -46.58
CA GLU A 69 -27.61 40.12 -46.95
C GLU A 69 -28.31 40.78 -45.74
N ALA A 70 -28.77 42.00 -45.97
CA ALA A 70 -28.97 43.15 -45.08
C ALA A 70 -30.14 43.12 -44.06
N GLY A 71 -29.90 43.79 -42.93
CA GLY A 71 -30.69 44.86 -42.27
C GLY A 71 -32.20 44.75 -41.99
N SER A 72 -32.60 44.94 -40.72
CA SER A 72 -33.76 45.76 -40.30
C SER A 72 -33.76 45.96 -38.78
N GLY A 73 -34.00 47.18 -38.30
CA GLY A 73 -33.94 47.56 -36.88
C GLY A 73 -35.25 47.41 -36.12
N SER A 74 -35.15 47.47 -34.79
CA SER A 74 -36.22 47.96 -33.91
C SER A 74 -35.60 48.66 -32.71
N ALA A 75 -35.96 49.93 -32.52
CA ALA A 75 -35.53 50.77 -31.42
C ALA A 75 -36.14 50.31 -30.09
N GLY A 76 -35.31 50.16 -29.06
CA GLY A 76 -35.68 50.03 -27.66
C GLY A 76 -34.87 51.03 -26.83
N LEU A 77 -35.56 51.74 -25.94
CA LEU A 77 -35.10 52.89 -25.15
C LEU A 77 -33.83 52.61 -24.29
N PRO A 78 -32.96 53.61 -24.04
CA PRO A 78 -31.74 53.41 -23.25
C PRO A 78 -32.07 53.19 -21.76
N GLY A 79 -31.92 51.94 -21.31
CA GLY A 79 -31.82 51.59 -19.91
C GLY A 79 -30.52 52.13 -19.30
N LYS A 80 -30.66 52.68 -18.09
CA LYS A 80 -29.60 53.13 -17.18
C LYS A 80 -28.38 52.19 -17.21
N PRO A 81 -27.13 52.68 -17.31
CA PRO A 81 -25.96 51.81 -17.23
C PRO A 81 -25.94 51.13 -15.86
N VAL A 82 -26.08 49.80 -15.85
CA VAL A 82 -25.70 48.98 -14.70
C VAL A 82 -24.18 49.04 -14.66
N ASN A 83 -23.64 49.73 -13.66
CA ASN A 83 -22.20 49.77 -13.44
C ASN A 83 -21.73 48.31 -13.22
N PRO A 84 -20.79 47.78 -14.01
CA PRO A 84 -20.25 46.45 -13.76
C PRO A 84 -19.73 46.40 -12.32
N ALA A 85 -20.04 45.32 -11.61
CA ALA A 85 -19.47 45.05 -10.30
C ALA A 85 -17.95 45.22 -10.40
N PRO A 86 -17.29 45.88 -9.43
CA PRO A 86 -15.85 46.04 -9.44
C PRO A 86 -15.17 44.68 -9.68
N PRO A 87 -14.13 44.60 -10.52
CA PRO A 87 -13.41 43.36 -10.73
C PRO A 87 -12.96 42.83 -9.36
N GLU A 88 -13.24 41.56 -9.13
CA GLU A 88 -12.77 40.83 -7.95
C GLU A 88 -11.27 41.10 -7.79
N PRO A 89 -10.79 41.47 -6.58
CA PRO A 89 -9.37 41.75 -6.36
C PRO A 89 -8.55 40.59 -6.92
N PRO A 90 -7.43 40.85 -7.62
CA PRO A 90 -6.60 39.76 -8.13
C PRO A 90 -6.26 38.82 -6.98
N GLU A 91 -6.67 37.56 -7.09
CA GLU A 91 -6.34 36.51 -6.12
C GLU A 91 -4.83 36.56 -5.90
N GLU A 92 -4.43 36.90 -4.68
CA GLU A 92 -3.04 36.86 -4.26
C GLU A 92 -2.58 35.41 -4.41
N PRO A 93 -1.49 35.13 -5.14
CA PRO A 93 -1.06 33.75 -5.35
C PRO A 93 -0.80 33.14 -3.99
N GLU A 94 -1.53 32.07 -3.65
CA GLU A 94 -1.35 31.36 -2.38
C GLU A 94 0.14 31.12 -2.14
N PRO A 95 0.68 31.22 -0.92
CA PRO A 95 2.09 31.01 -0.68
C PRO A 95 2.47 29.55 -1.01
N LEU A 96 3.65 29.35 -1.62
CA LEU A 96 4.19 28.01 -1.79
C LEU A 96 4.75 27.54 -0.45
N LEU A 97 4.31 26.38 0.02
CA LEU A 97 4.71 25.84 1.33
C LEU A 97 5.48 24.53 1.16
N ILE A 98 6.29 24.20 2.17
CA ILE A 98 6.80 22.84 2.35
C ILE A 98 5.78 22.05 3.17
N GLU A 99 5.24 21.01 2.56
CA GLU A 99 4.25 20.14 3.17
C GLU A 99 4.92 19.12 4.08
N THR A 100 5.91 18.39 3.57
CA THR A 100 6.63 17.35 4.31
C THR A 100 8.11 17.29 3.95
N ILE A 101 8.89 16.76 4.89
CA ILE A 101 10.21 16.19 4.65
C ILE A 101 10.14 14.73 5.10
N THR A 102 10.38 13.80 4.18
CA THR A 102 10.38 12.36 4.48
C THR A 102 11.78 11.81 4.31
N LEU A 103 12.22 10.98 5.25
CA LEU A 103 13.48 10.26 5.17
C LEU A 103 13.20 8.85 4.62
N SER A 104 14.07 8.35 3.75
CA SER A 104 13.94 6.98 3.24
C SER A 104 14.17 5.96 4.35
N GLU A 105 15.08 6.28 5.27
CA GLU A 105 15.50 5.47 6.39
C GLU A 105 15.72 6.38 7.60
N ASN A 106 15.24 5.95 8.75
CA ASN A 106 15.50 6.55 10.05
C ASN A 106 15.30 5.44 11.12
N PRO A 107 16.30 5.07 11.92
CA PRO A 107 17.64 5.66 12.03
C PRO A 107 18.59 5.36 10.85
N LEU A 108 19.73 6.07 10.80
CA LEU A 108 20.90 5.77 9.95
C LEU A 108 22.12 5.40 10.79
N LEU A 109 22.96 4.50 10.29
CA LEU A 109 24.23 4.16 10.95
C LEU A 109 25.26 5.27 10.75
N ALA A 110 26.03 5.60 11.79
CA ALA A 110 27.08 6.61 11.72
C ALA A 110 28.13 6.26 10.65
N GLY A 111 28.39 7.18 9.72
CA GLY A 111 29.31 6.95 8.59
C GLY A 111 28.63 6.38 7.33
N SER A 112 27.31 6.16 7.37
CA SER A 112 26.52 5.74 6.20
C SER A 112 25.88 6.92 5.48
N SER A 113 25.31 6.65 4.30
CA SER A 113 24.50 7.62 3.55
C SER A 113 23.05 7.14 3.39
N GLY A 114 22.14 8.11 3.30
CA GLY A 114 20.70 7.90 3.13
C GLY A 114 20.09 8.94 2.20
N GLN A 115 18.76 8.90 2.04
CA GLN A 115 18.03 9.84 1.20
C GLN A 115 16.90 10.53 1.96
N GLY A 116 16.69 11.81 1.64
CA GLY A 116 15.51 12.56 2.04
C GLY A 116 14.72 13.04 0.82
N GLN A 117 13.44 13.34 1.03
CA GLN A 117 12.57 13.95 0.02
C GLN A 117 11.81 15.11 0.64
N VAL A 118 11.78 16.24 -0.07
CA VAL A 118 10.94 17.40 0.24
C VAL A 118 9.70 17.36 -0.65
N THR A 119 8.52 17.56 -0.07
CA THR A 119 7.26 17.73 -0.79
C THR A 119 6.73 19.14 -0.60
N LEU A 120 6.39 19.80 -1.70
CA LEU A 120 5.75 21.11 -1.74
C LEU A 120 4.23 20.98 -1.76
N SER A 121 3.52 21.95 -1.20
CA SER A 121 2.04 21.99 -1.18
C SER A 121 1.40 22.04 -2.57
N ARG A 122 2.18 22.39 -3.61
CA ARG A 122 1.78 22.33 -5.01
C ARG A 122 3.00 22.23 -5.93
N ALA A 123 2.75 22.00 -7.21
CA ALA A 123 3.78 21.98 -8.24
C ALA A 123 4.61 23.28 -8.28
N ALA A 124 5.92 23.14 -8.42
CA ALA A 124 6.86 24.24 -8.50
C ALA A 124 6.54 25.18 -9.69
N PRO A 125 6.70 26.50 -9.50
CA PRO A 125 6.35 27.50 -10.50
C PRO A 125 7.24 27.44 -11.74
N SER A 126 6.96 28.31 -12.72
CA SER A 126 7.83 28.47 -13.89
C SER A 126 9.25 28.87 -13.49
N GLY A 127 10.25 28.13 -13.96
CA GLY A 127 11.64 28.27 -13.51
C GLY A 127 12.02 27.37 -12.32
N GLY A 128 11.07 26.58 -11.80
CA GLY A 128 11.27 25.67 -10.69
C GLY A 128 11.35 26.38 -9.33
N GLN A 129 11.59 25.60 -8.27
CA GLN A 129 11.68 26.09 -6.90
C GLN A 129 13.01 25.67 -6.27
N PRO A 130 13.91 26.60 -5.92
CA PRO A 130 15.01 26.29 -5.02
C PRO A 130 14.48 26.07 -3.60
N VAL A 131 14.98 25.03 -2.95
CA VAL A 131 14.70 24.71 -1.54
C VAL A 131 16.03 24.72 -0.82
N THR A 132 16.20 25.59 0.17
CA THR A 132 17.37 25.59 1.06
C THR A 132 17.23 24.43 2.02
N LEU A 133 18.30 23.66 2.21
CA LEU A 133 18.34 22.62 3.23
C LEU A 133 19.37 23.00 4.30
N GLY A 134 19.19 22.46 5.50
CA GLY A 134 20.11 22.67 6.60
C GLY A 134 20.07 21.52 7.58
N SER A 135 21.14 21.39 8.34
CA SER A 135 21.30 20.49 9.48
C SER A 135 21.69 21.34 10.69
N ASP A 136 21.11 21.08 11.85
CA ASP A 136 21.52 21.74 13.10
C ASP A 136 22.88 21.21 13.62
N ASP A 137 23.33 20.06 13.12
CA ASP A 137 24.68 19.53 13.29
C ASP A 137 25.27 19.04 11.94
N PRO A 138 25.82 19.95 11.12
CA PRO A 138 26.41 19.61 9.82
C PRO A 138 27.71 18.78 9.95
N THR A 139 28.27 18.67 11.16
CA THR A 139 29.44 17.80 11.38
C THR A 139 29.04 16.34 11.49
N ARG A 140 27.78 16.06 11.84
CA ARG A 140 27.22 14.70 12.02
C ARG A 140 26.33 14.27 10.87
N ALA A 141 25.50 15.16 10.33
CA ALA A 141 24.70 14.91 9.12
C ALA A 141 24.90 16.03 8.11
N LEU A 142 25.56 15.70 7.00
CA LEU A 142 25.77 16.60 5.88
C LEU A 142 24.62 16.45 4.88
N VAL A 143 24.02 17.58 4.51
CA VAL A 143 23.04 17.69 3.43
C VAL A 143 23.51 18.79 2.46
N PRO A 144 23.13 18.76 1.18
CA PRO A 144 23.42 19.85 0.25
C PRO A 144 22.79 21.16 0.71
N ASP A 145 23.46 22.31 0.54
CA ASP A 145 22.91 23.62 0.95
C ASP A 145 21.55 23.94 0.32
N SER A 146 21.30 23.43 -0.88
CA SER A 146 19.99 23.54 -1.53
C SER A 146 19.77 22.44 -2.57
N ILE A 147 18.50 22.19 -2.87
CA ILE A 147 18.05 21.40 -4.02
C ILE A 147 17.15 22.22 -4.93
N HIS A 148 17.03 21.80 -6.18
CA HIS A 148 16.14 22.43 -7.15
C HIS A 148 15.01 21.49 -7.57
N ILE A 149 13.77 21.86 -7.23
CA ILE A 149 12.57 21.17 -7.69
C ILE A 149 12.17 21.75 -9.04
N ALA A 150 12.22 20.94 -10.09
CA ALA A 150 11.95 21.38 -11.45
C ALA A 150 10.49 21.87 -11.60
N GLN A 151 10.27 22.80 -12.53
CA GLN A 151 8.94 23.33 -12.85
C GLN A 151 7.92 22.19 -13.06
N GLY A 152 6.74 22.34 -12.46
CA GLY A 152 5.66 21.36 -12.58
C GLY A 152 5.80 20.13 -11.68
N GLN A 153 6.92 19.95 -10.97
CA GLN A 153 7.10 18.90 -9.96
C GLN A 153 6.78 19.43 -8.56
N SER A 154 6.27 18.57 -7.69
CA SER A 154 6.02 18.89 -6.27
C SER A 154 7.07 18.28 -5.33
N THR A 155 7.97 17.44 -5.82
CA THR A 155 8.93 16.70 -4.99
C THR A 155 10.36 16.88 -5.46
N GLY A 156 11.30 16.82 -4.51
CA GLY A 156 12.73 16.79 -4.77
C GLY A 156 13.47 15.94 -3.74
N SER A 157 14.40 15.10 -4.20
CA SER A 157 15.23 14.26 -3.35
C SER A 157 16.58 14.92 -3.03
N PHE A 158 17.13 14.62 -1.87
CA PHE A 158 18.47 15.01 -1.46
C PHE A 158 19.20 13.83 -0.80
N GLN A 159 20.52 13.81 -0.92
CA GLN A 159 21.37 12.86 -0.21
C GLN A 159 21.64 13.36 1.21
N ILE A 160 21.83 12.42 2.13
CA ILE A 160 22.22 12.68 3.51
C ILE A 160 23.45 11.82 3.77
N ASP A 161 24.58 12.44 4.10
CA ASP A 161 25.81 11.73 4.46
C ASP A 161 26.05 11.91 5.96
N THR A 162 26.11 10.80 6.70
CA THR A 162 26.39 10.84 8.14
C THR A 162 27.87 10.60 8.40
N THR A 163 28.38 11.12 9.51
CA THR A 163 29.75 10.89 9.96
C THR A 163 29.81 10.07 11.23
N GLY A 164 30.98 9.50 11.52
CA GLY A 164 31.23 8.71 12.73
C GLY A 164 31.00 9.48 14.03
N GLY A 165 30.78 8.74 15.12
CA GLY A 165 30.59 9.29 16.46
C GLY A 165 29.51 8.55 17.24
N SER A 166 29.23 9.00 18.46
CA SER A 166 28.17 8.44 19.30
C SER A 166 26.78 8.68 18.71
N SER A 167 25.81 7.86 19.11
CA SER A 167 24.41 8.02 18.70
C SER A 167 23.88 9.41 19.07
N THR A 168 23.17 10.06 18.15
CA THR A 168 22.63 11.42 18.31
C THR A 168 21.41 11.62 17.41
N ALA A 169 20.55 12.55 17.79
CA ALA A 169 19.50 13.06 16.90
C ALA A 169 19.96 14.37 16.26
N VAL A 170 19.61 14.57 15.00
CA VAL A 170 19.91 15.76 14.20
C VAL A 170 18.62 16.27 13.57
N THR A 171 18.38 17.58 13.62
CA THR A 171 17.23 18.22 12.99
C THR A 171 17.59 18.68 11.59
N LEU A 172 16.98 18.06 10.59
CA LEU A 172 17.07 18.50 9.20
C LEU A 172 15.98 19.52 8.91
N THR A 173 16.37 20.63 8.29
CA THR A 173 15.48 21.74 7.94
C THR A 173 15.42 21.89 6.44
N ALA A 174 14.23 22.08 5.89
CA ALA A 174 14.01 22.54 4.52
C ALA A 174 13.26 23.87 4.56
N ALA A 175 13.65 24.81 3.69
CA ALA A 175 13.07 26.13 3.64
C ALA A 175 12.85 26.61 2.20
N VAL A 176 11.69 27.22 1.97
CA VAL A 176 11.38 28.10 0.84
C VAL A 176 10.95 29.45 1.41
N VAL A 177 10.90 30.49 0.57
CA VAL A 177 10.52 31.84 1.05
C VAL A 177 9.15 31.79 1.73
N GLY A 178 9.11 32.11 3.03
CA GLY A 178 7.87 32.12 3.82
C GLY A 178 7.41 30.76 4.36
N SER A 179 8.16 29.67 4.14
CA SER A 179 7.80 28.35 4.68
C SER A 179 9.04 27.56 5.07
N VAL A 180 9.05 27.06 6.32
CA VAL A 180 10.12 26.22 6.86
C VAL A 180 9.49 24.95 7.40
N ARG A 181 10.14 23.81 7.16
CA ARG A 181 9.78 22.54 7.77
C ARG A 181 11.01 21.84 8.32
N GLN A 182 10.79 21.03 9.33
CA GLN A 182 11.84 20.27 9.99
C GLN A 182 11.42 18.82 10.11
N THR A 183 12.41 17.93 10.11
CA THR A 183 12.28 16.52 10.44
C THR A 183 13.50 16.09 11.26
N GLN A 184 13.34 15.07 12.09
CA GLN A 184 14.41 14.52 12.89
C GLN A 184 15.01 13.30 12.18
N LEU A 185 16.35 13.24 12.15
CA LEU A 185 17.14 12.09 11.77
C LEU A 185 17.88 11.59 13.00
N ASP A 186 17.67 10.33 13.35
CA ASP A 186 18.42 9.64 14.38
C ASP A 186 19.62 8.94 13.74
N ILE A 187 20.80 9.21 14.28
CA ILE A 187 22.07 8.58 13.88
C ILE A 187 22.47 7.64 15.00
N VAL A 188 22.65 6.35 14.69
CA VAL A 188 23.08 5.33 15.65
C VAL A 188 24.52 4.93 15.40
N MET A 189 25.29 4.69 16.46
CA MET A 189 26.69 4.28 16.34
C MET A 189 26.84 2.83 15.88
N LYS A 190 25.88 1.98 16.26
CA LYS A 190 25.88 0.54 16.01
C LYS A 190 24.44 0.07 15.83
N GLU A 191 24.26 -0.94 15.02
CA GLU A 191 23.01 -1.66 14.86
C GLU A 191 22.58 -2.38 16.15
N SER A 192 21.28 -2.40 16.39
CA SER A 192 20.63 -3.07 17.51
C SER A 192 19.52 -3.98 17.01
N LEU A 193 19.19 -5.02 17.78
CA LEU A 193 17.97 -5.79 17.54
C LEU A 193 16.75 -4.89 17.72
N LEU A 194 15.87 -4.92 16.72
CA LEU A 194 14.59 -4.23 16.74
C LEU A 194 13.45 -5.20 17.08
N GLY A 195 13.51 -6.43 16.55
CA GLY A 195 12.46 -7.39 16.78
C GLY A 195 12.80 -8.81 16.33
N LEU A 196 11.99 -9.73 16.83
CA LEU A 196 11.87 -11.11 16.38
C LEU A 196 10.38 -11.34 16.12
N GLU A 197 10.06 -11.89 14.96
CA GLU A 197 8.71 -12.21 14.54
C GLU A 197 8.68 -13.64 14.05
N LEU A 198 7.91 -14.47 14.75
CA LEU A 198 7.51 -15.77 14.26
C LEU A 198 6.34 -15.58 13.28
N ASP A 199 6.45 -16.22 12.12
CA ASP A 199 5.44 -16.11 11.06
C ASP A 199 4.09 -16.69 11.50
N TYR A 200 4.15 -17.66 12.44
CA TYR A 200 2.97 -18.26 13.05
C TYR A 200 2.96 -18.10 14.58
N GLN A 201 1.80 -17.76 15.12
CA GLN A 201 1.51 -17.74 16.56
C GLN A 201 1.03 -19.11 17.06
N CYS A 202 0.60 -19.96 16.14
CA CYS A 202 0.23 -21.34 16.39
C CYS A 202 0.75 -22.22 15.26
N TYR A 203 1.78 -23.02 15.54
CA TYR A 203 2.28 -23.98 14.58
C TYR A 203 1.42 -25.25 14.60
N PRO A 204 1.07 -25.80 13.43
CA PRO A 204 0.54 -27.15 13.38
C PRO A 204 1.63 -28.12 13.89
N GLY A 205 1.18 -29.14 14.58
CA GLY A 205 1.97 -30.07 15.38
C GLY A 205 3.12 -30.82 14.73
N SER A 206 3.68 -31.71 15.56
CA SER A 206 5.00 -32.28 15.40
C SER A 206 5.23 -33.07 14.11
N GLY A 207 6.44 -32.90 13.56
CA GLY A 207 6.93 -33.61 12.38
C GLY A 207 6.83 -32.83 11.07
N LEU A 208 6.29 -31.61 11.10
CA LEU A 208 6.33 -30.70 9.97
C LEU A 208 7.60 -29.85 10.01
N THR A 209 8.19 -29.67 8.84
CA THR A 209 9.36 -28.84 8.58
C THR A 209 8.96 -27.77 7.57
N ASP A 210 9.76 -26.71 7.45
CA ASP A 210 9.62 -25.64 6.43
C ASP A 210 8.79 -24.41 6.83
N PHE A 211 8.71 -24.09 8.12
CA PHE A 211 8.28 -22.76 8.59
C PHE A 211 9.42 -21.77 8.42
N GLY A 212 9.70 -21.40 7.18
CA GLY A 212 10.90 -20.64 6.78
C GLY A 212 10.76 -19.12 6.82
N ALA A 213 9.60 -18.56 7.18
CA ALA A 213 9.33 -17.13 7.02
C ALA A 213 9.53 -16.29 8.30
N ASN A 214 10.11 -16.87 9.37
CA ASN A 214 10.39 -16.13 10.60
C ASN A 214 11.49 -15.10 10.40
N ILE A 215 11.36 -13.94 11.02
CA ILE A 215 12.22 -12.78 10.78
C ILE A 215 12.86 -12.30 12.09
N VAL A 216 14.16 -12.05 12.03
CA VAL A 216 14.86 -11.17 12.99
C VAL A 216 15.17 -9.86 12.30
N SER A 217 14.88 -8.73 12.96
CA SER A 217 15.09 -7.39 12.41
C SER A 217 16.07 -6.56 13.22
N LEU A 218 16.82 -5.72 12.51
CA LEU A 218 17.66 -4.66 13.06
C LEU A 218 16.98 -3.29 12.89
N ASP A 219 17.40 -2.32 13.69
CA ASP A 219 16.95 -0.93 13.62
C ASP A 219 17.55 -0.15 12.43
N VAL A 220 18.73 -0.57 11.97
CA VAL A 220 19.41 -0.06 10.77
C VAL A 220 19.79 -1.20 9.83
N ARG A 221 20.12 -0.86 8.58
CA ARG A 221 20.72 -1.84 7.66
C ARG A 221 22.02 -2.38 8.24
N ALA A 222 22.20 -3.69 8.16
CA ALA A 222 23.40 -4.36 8.62
C ALA A 222 24.65 -3.82 7.87
N PRO A 223 25.66 -3.28 8.58
CA PRO A 223 26.86 -2.75 7.93
C PRO A 223 27.69 -3.84 7.26
N ASP A 224 27.66 -5.05 7.81
CA ASP A 224 28.27 -6.28 7.33
C ASP A 224 27.29 -7.45 7.53
N ASN A 225 27.72 -8.69 7.28
CA ASN A 225 26.92 -9.87 7.64
C ASN A 225 26.85 -10.01 9.17
N VAL A 226 25.68 -9.79 9.75
CA VAL A 226 25.44 -9.88 11.19
C VAL A 226 24.95 -11.28 11.54
N GLN A 227 25.60 -11.92 12.52
CA GLN A 227 25.17 -13.21 13.08
C GLN A 227 24.38 -12.97 14.35
N VAL A 228 23.10 -13.35 14.35
CA VAL A 228 22.24 -13.29 15.53
C VAL A 228 22.07 -14.70 16.08
N ALA A 229 22.37 -14.88 17.36
CA ALA A 229 22.18 -16.17 18.02
C ALA A 229 20.69 -16.41 18.26
N LEU A 230 20.23 -17.65 18.08
CA LEU A 230 18.85 -18.04 18.31
C LEU A 230 18.81 -19.16 19.36
N ALA A 231 17.80 -19.09 20.23
CA ALA A 231 17.55 -20.08 21.26
C ALA A 231 16.06 -20.39 21.35
N SER A 232 15.73 -21.67 21.49
CA SER A 232 14.39 -22.12 21.87
C SER A 232 14.33 -22.33 23.37
N GLY A 233 13.28 -21.81 24.01
CA GLY A 233 12.97 -22.06 25.42
C GLY A 233 12.51 -23.50 25.69
N ASP A 234 12.12 -24.24 24.65
CA ASP A 234 11.79 -25.65 24.71
C ASP A 234 12.25 -26.38 23.43
N PRO A 235 13.53 -26.80 23.37
CA PRO A 235 14.11 -27.46 22.20
C PRO A 235 13.53 -28.86 21.92
N PHE A 236 12.76 -29.44 22.84
CA PHE A 236 12.09 -30.72 22.63
C PHE A 236 10.74 -30.56 21.93
N SER A 237 10.16 -29.35 21.96
CA SER A 237 8.92 -29.02 21.27
C SER A 237 9.17 -28.22 19.99
N LEU A 238 10.12 -27.28 19.99
CA LEU A 238 10.49 -26.45 18.84
C LEU A 238 11.99 -26.30 18.73
N THR A 239 12.55 -26.61 17.57
CA THR A 239 13.97 -26.36 17.29
C THR A 239 14.16 -25.18 16.35
N VAL A 240 15.23 -24.43 16.61
CA VAL A 240 15.71 -23.32 15.79
C VAL A 240 17.16 -23.60 15.38
N PRO A 241 17.66 -23.07 14.25
CA PRO A 241 19.10 -23.07 13.99
C PRO A 241 19.83 -22.29 15.09
N PRO A 242 21.12 -22.57 15.35
CA PRO A 242 21.87 -21.88 16.41
C PRO A 242 22.07 -20.38 16.15
N SER A 243 22.06 -19.98 14.88
CA SER A 243 22.10 -18.57 14.48
C SER A 243 21.38 -18.33 13.16
N VAL A 244 21.02 -17.07 12.93
CA VAL A 244 20.56 -16.54 11.64
C VAL A 244 21.52 -15.46 11.17
N THR A 245 21.75 -15.39 9.86
CA THR A 245 22.56 -14.33 9.25
C THR A 245 21.65 -13.25 8.69
N ILE A 246 21.86 -12.00 9.10
CA ILE A 246 21.30 -10.83 8.45
C ILE A 246 22.36 -10.33 7.45
N PRO A 247 22.11 -10.45 6.13
CA PRO A 247 23.11 -10.06 5.14
C PRO A 247 23.40 -8.56 5.16
N GLN A 248 24.62 -8.19 4.79
CA GLN A 248 25.00 -6.78 4.61
C GLN A 248 23.96 -6.01 3.78
N GLY A 249 23.63 -4.80 4.22
CA GLY A 249 22.65 -3.92 3.57
C GLY A 249 21.18 -4.30 3.81
N SER A 250 20.91 -5.39 4.54
CA SER A 250 19.55 -5.82 4.88
C SER A 250 19.18 -5.41 6.30
N PHE A 251 17.89 -5.20 6.55
CA PHE A 251 17.35 -5.04 7.91
C PHE A 251 17.05 -6.39 8.56
N ASN A 252 16.82 -7.42 7.75
CA ASN A 252 16.15 -8.64 8.18
C ASN A 252 16.95 -9.88 7.80
N GLY A 253 16.98 -10.84 8.73
CA GLY A 253 17.42 -12.21 8.48
C GLY A 253 16.25 -13.15 8.65
N VAL A 254 16.22 -14.19 7.82
CA VAL A 254 15.11 -15.15 7.78
C VAL A 254 15.60 -16.50 8.28
N PHE A 255 14.79 -17.18 9.10
CA PHE A 255 15.15 -18.48 9.64
C PHE A 255 13.95 -19.45 9.72
N GLY A 256 14.29 -20.74 9.64
CA GLY A 256 13.33 -21.83 9.77
C GLY A 256 13.17 -22.30 11.21
N VAL A 257 12.00 -22.84 11.53
CA VAL A 257 11.78 -23.63 12.76
C VAL A 257 11.23 -25.02 12.42
N ASN A 258 11.46 -25.99 13.31
CA ASN A 258 10.83 -27.32 13.21
C ASN A 258 10.08 -27.64 14.50
N THR A 259 8.87 -28.19 14.36
CA THR A 259 8.04 -28.62 15.49
C THR A 259 8.22 -30.12 15.75
N LEU A 260 8.40 -30.47 17.02
CA LEU A 260 8.73 -31.83 17.48
C LEU A 260 7.73 -32.38 18.49
N ALA A 261 7.07 -31.52 19.26
CA ALA A 261 6.01 -31.89 20.19
C ALA A 261 5.03 -30.73 20.39
N ALA A 262 3.79 -31.04 20.75
CA ALA A 262 2.81 -30.02 21.09
C ALA A 262 3.18 -29.35 22.42
N THR A 263 2.98 -28.04 22.47
CA THR A 263 3.17 -27.23 23.67
C THR A 263 2.25 -26.02 23.62
N PRO A 264 1.60 -25.63 24.74
CA PRO A 264 0.76 -24.44 24.75
C PRO A 264 1.55 -23.15 24.54
N ALA A 265 2.85 -23.15 24.81
CA ALA A 265 3.73 -22.01 24.56
C ALA A 265 5.20 -22.45 24.49
N VAL A 266 5.92 -21.90 23.52
CA VAL A 266 7.38 -21.95 23.42
C VAL A 266 7.89 -20.56 23.02
N THR A 267 8.84 -20.05 23.79
CA THR A 267 9.47 -18.76 23.51
C THR A 267 10.74 -18.99 22.70
N VAL A 268 10.89 -18.25 21.60
CA VAL A 268 12.14 -18.15 20.85
C VAL A 268 12.80 -16.84 21.22
N THR A 269 14.11 -16.89 21.47
CA THR A 269 14.94 -15.73 21.79
C THR A 269 15.95 -15.51 20.68
N ALA A 270 16.06 -14.27 20.21
CA ALA A 270 17.15 -13.82 19.37
C ALA A 270 18.06 -12.90 20.18
N SER A 271 19.37 -13.16 20.14
CA SER A 271 20.37 -12.48 20.95
C SER A 271 21.48 -11.90 20.08
N TYR A 272 21.75 -10.61 20.25
CA TYR A 272 22.82 -9.89 19.56
C TYR A 272 23.39 -8.79 20.45
N ASP A 273 24.71 -8.76 20.60
CA ASP A 273 25.44 -7.74 21.38
C ASP A 273 24.91 -7.52 22.82
N GLY A 274 24.42 -8.59 23.46
CA GLY A 274 23.86 -8.55 24.81
C GLY A 274 22.42 -8.01 24.89
N ILE A 275 21.79 -7.74 23.74
CA ILE A 275 20.36 -7.46 23.64
C ILE A 275 19.63 -8.74 23.25
N ASP A 276 18.53 -9.00 23.94
CA ASP A 276 17.63 -10.11 23.67
C ASP A 276 16.26 -9.57 23.23
N VAL A 277 15.73 -10.12 22.15
CA VAL A 277 14.34 -9.96 21.74
C VAL A 277 13.68 -11.33 21.67
N GLN A 278 12.39 -11.40 21.96
CA GLN A 278 11.68 -12.66 22.10
C GLN A 278 10.33 -12.60 21.38
N ASP A 279 9.92 -13.76 20.88
CA ASP A 279 8.56 -14.01 20.42
C ASP A 279 8.11 -15.38 20.88
N THR A 280 6.81 -15.59 21.04
CA THR A 280 6.24 -16.82 21.61
C THR A 280 5.17 -17.37 20.69
N ALA A 281 5.21 -18.67 20.46
CA ALA A 281 4.19 -19.39 19.70
C ALA A 281 3.69 -20.60 20.48
N SER A 282 2.53 -21.12 20.10
CA SER A 282 2.03 -22.43 20.55
C SER A 282 2.26 -23.49 19.47
N ILE A 283 2.25 -24.77 19.86
CA ILE A 283 2.32 -25.91 18.96
C ILE A 283 1.21 -26.88 19.34
N ARG A 284 0.39 -27.29 18.37
CA ARG A 284 -0.74 -28.20 18.63
C ARG A 284 -0.34 -29.66 18.43
N GLU A 285 -1.11 -30.62 18.91
CA GLU A 285 -0.91 -32.03 18.53
C GLU A 285 -1.51 -32.29 17.15
N THR A 286 -0.79 -32.97 16.26
CA THR A 286 -1.20 -33.25 14.87
C THR A 286 -1.78 -34.63 14.61
N ASN A 287 -2.20 -35.35 15.66
CA ASN A 287 -2.81 -36.66 15.47
C ASN A 287 -4.23 -36.60 14.84
N SER A 288 -4.78 -35.41 14.50
CA SER A 288 -5.98 -35.16 13.66
C SER A 288 -6.04 -33.67 13.18
N PRO A 289 -6.85 -33.27 12.17
CA PRO A 289 -6.36 -32.73 10.90
C PRO A 289 -6.66 -31.23 10.73
N ALA A 290 -5.62 -30.39 10.66
CA ALA A 290 -5.71 -28.95 10.38
C ALA A 290 -6.49 -28.11 11.44
N PRO A 291 -6.25 -26.78 11.50
CA PRO A 291 -7.07 -25.86 12.28
C PRO A 291 -8.57 -25.96 11.96
N VAL A 292 -9.41 -25.66 12.94
CA VAL A 292 -10.88 -25.76 12.82
C VAL A 292 -11.55 -24.41 13.10
N PRO A 293 -12.79 -24.18 12.63
CA PRO A 293 -13.54 -22.98 12.98
C PRO A 293 -13.75 -22.88 14.50
N ALA A 294 -13.34 -21.75 15.07
CA ALA A 294 -13.54 -21.38 16.47
C ALA A 294 -14.73 -20.46 16.65
N ASP A 295 -14.97 -19.57 15.68
CA ASP A 295 -16.06 -18.60 15.71
C ASP A 295 -16.60 -18.30 14.31
N LEU A 296 -17.83 -17.78 14.27
CA LEU A 296 -18.49 -17.28 13.08
C LEU A 296 -19.28 -16.01 13.45
N ASP A 297 -18.84 -14.86 12.92
CA ASP A 297 -19.50 -13.57 13.15
C ASP A 297 -20.25 -13.09 11.91
N LEU A 298 -21.41 -12.46 12.10
CA LEU A 298 -22.26 -11.92 11.05
C LEU A 298 -22.38 -10.42 11.19
N GLN A 299 -21.95 -9.67 10.18
CA GLN A 299 -21.87 -8.23 10.20
C GLN A 299 -22.65 -7.60 9.04
N PRO A 300 -23.89 -7.09 9.29
CA PRO A 300 -24.66 -7.18 10.52
C PRO A 300 -25.44 -8.51 10.68
N ALA A 301 -25.64 -8.96 11.92
CA ALA A 301 -26.41 -10.18 12.24
C ALA A 301 -27.94 -10.01 12.10
N SER A 302 -28.43 -8.79 11.86
CA SER A 302 -29.84 -8.53 11.55
C SER A 302 -30.00 -7.53 10.42
N ILE A 303 -30.65 -8.00 9.35
CA ILE A 303 -30.86 -7.27 8.09
C ILE A 303 -32.34 -7.21 7.74
N VAL A 304 -32.72 -6.27 6.89
CA VAL A 304 -34.05 -6.31 6.25
C VAL A 304 -33.98 -7.24 5.04
N VAL A 305 -35.06 -7.97 4.73
CA VAL A 305 -35.10 -8.82 3.53
C VAL A 305 -34.83 -8.00 2.27
N GLY A 306 -33.91 -8.49 1.42
CA GLY A 306 -33.37 -7.78 0.27
C GLY A 306 -32.02 -7.08 0.51
N ASP A 307 -31.60 -6.93 1.77
CA ASP A 307 -30.26 -6.43 2.11
C ASP A 307 -29.21 -7.56 2.11
N SER A 308 -27.95 -7.18 2.30
CA SER A 308 -26.79 -8.06 2.42
C SER A 308 -26.12 -7.97 3.79
N SER A 309 -25.42 -9.03 4.17
CA SER A 309 -24.54 -9.10 5.34
C SER A 309 -23.18 -9.69 4.94
N THR A 310 -22.20 -9.65 5.85
CA THR A 310 -20.89 -10.30 5.69
C THR A 310 -20.71 -11.32 6.80
N GLY A 311 -20.38 -12.57 6.45
CA GLY A 311 -19.94 -13.58 7.40
C GLY A 311 -18.43 -13.57 7.53
N ILE A 312 -17.90 -13.78 8.73
CA ILE A 312 -16.47 -13.88 9.02
C ILE A 312 -16.26 -15.18 9.80
N VAL A 313 -15.53 -16.13 9.21
CA VAL A 313 -15.08 -17.35 9.92
C VAL A 313 -13.74 -17.04 10.58
N GLU A 314 -13.61 -17.36 11.87
CA GLU A 314 -12.34 -17.34 12.60
C GLU A 314 -11.94 -18.77 12.99
N LEU A 315 -10.69 -19.12 12.74
CA LEU A 315 -10.08 -20.40 13.09
C LEU A 315 -9.47 -20.36 14.49
N ASP A 316 -9.31 -21.52 15.12
CA ASP A 316 -8.64 -21.65 16.41
C ASP A 316 -7.11 -21.58 16.34
N CYS A 317 -6.55 -21.57 15.14
CA CYS A 317 -5.12 -21.51 14.83
C CYS A 317 -4.97 -21.02 13.37
N GLU A 318 -3.86 -20.37 13.05
CA GLU A 318 -3.59 -19.86 11.70
C GLU A 318 -3.57 -20.99 10.67
N ALA A 319 -4.10 -20.73 9.48
CA ALA A 319 -4.16 -21.74 8.43
C ALA A 319 -2.74 -22.15 7.96
N PRO A 320 -2.46 -23.45 7.78
CA PRO A 320 -1.16 -23.95 7.34
C PRO A 320 -0.85 -23.59 5.87
N PRO A 321 0.35 -23.93 5.37
CA PRO A 321 0.68 -23.79 3.96
C PRO A 321 -0.36 -24.39 3.01
N GLY A 322 -0.82 -23.58 2.06
CA GLY A 322 -1.93 -23.92 1.16
C GLY A 322 -3.34 -23.57 1.65
N GLY A 323 -3.48 -23.04 2.87
CA GLY A 323 -4.75 -22.54 3.43
C GLY A 323 -5.72 -23.63 3.88
N ILE A 324 -6.88 -23.22 4.40
CA ILE A 324 -7.98 -24.12 4.82
C ILE A 324 -9.26 -23.75 4.08
N THR A 325 -9.87 -24.73 3.43
CA THR A 325 -11.22 -24.57 2.88
C THR A 325 -12.25 -24.89 3.94
N VAL A 326 -13.06 -23.89 4.31
CA VAL A 326 -14.19 -24.03 5.22
C VAL A 326 -15.45 -24.18 4.40
N THR A 327 -16.19 -25.26 4.63
CA THR A 327 -17.49 -25.49 3.98
C THR A 327 -18.55 -24.67 4.69
N LEU A 328 -19.43 -24.03 3.94
CA LEU A 328 -20.50 -23.19 4.46
C LEU A 328 -21.86 -23.77 4.09
N ASP A 329 -22.78 -23.78 5.04
CA ASP A 329 -24.16 -24.24 4.85
C ASP A 329 -25.14 -23.25 5.47
N VAL A 330 -26.34 -23.16 4.92
CA VAL A 330 -27.44 -22.34 5.45
C VAL A 330 -28.74 -23.10 5.31
N ASP A 331 -29.51 -23.16 6.38
CA ASP A 331 -30.74 -23.97 6.46
C ASP A 331 -31.96 -23.32 5.79
N TYR A 332 -31.75 -22.21 5.06
CA TYR A 332 -32.82 -21.42 4.49
C TYR A 332 -32.54 -20.91 3.07
N ALA A 333 -33.38 -21.34 2.12
CA ALA A 333 -33.24 -21.03 0.69
C ALA A 333 -33.43 -19.54 0.32
N GLY A 334 -33.95 -18.70 1.23
CA GLY A 334 -34.07 -17.26 1.03
C GLY A 334 -32.77 -16.47 1.25
N VAL A 335 -31.71 -17.15 1.70
CA VAL A 335 -30.35 -16.63 1.89
C VAL A 335 -29.41 -17.34 0.92
N THR A 336 -28.49 -16.59 0.31
CA THR A 336 -27.46 -17.12 -0.58
C THR A 336 -26.08 -16.77 -0.06
N ILE A 337 -25.25 -17.80 0.08
CA ILE A 337 -23.84 -17.75 0.49
C ILE A 337 -23.00 -18.60 -0.49
N PRO A 338 -21.68 -18.39 -0.60
CA PRO A 338 -20.82 -19.34 -1.30
C PRO A 338 -20.80 -20.69 -0.56
N ALA A 339 -20.61 -21.80 -1.29
CA ALA A 339 -20.55 -23.15 -0.70
C ALA A 339 -19.32 -23.38 0.20
N SER A 340 -18.28 -22.57 0.03
CA SER A 340 -17.08 -22.61 0.85
C SER A 340 -16.35 -21.28 0.82
N VAL A 341 -15.52 -21.04 1.83
CA VAL A 341 -14.57 -19.94 1.90
C VAL A 341 -13.17 -20.51 2.14
N LEU A 342 -12.16 -19.96 1.45
CA LEU A 342 -10.75 -20.29 1.70
C LEU A 342 -10.21 -19.31 2.74
N VAL A 343 -9.73 -19.82 3.87
CA VAL A 343 -8.84 -19.09 4.77
C VAL A 343 -7.42 -19.24 4.22
N PRO A 344 -6.78 -18.17 3.71
CA PRO A 344 -5.43 -18.25 3.17
C PRO A 344 -4.43 -18.70 4.22
N GLU A 345 -3.32 -19.28 3.78
CA GLU A 345 -2.16 -19.58 4.62
C GLU A 345 -1.76 -18.37 5.50
N GLY A 346 -1.43 -18.64 6.78
CA GLY A 346 -1.02 -17.63 7.76
C GLY A 346 -2.18 -16.82 8.34
N GLU A 347 -3.39 -16.89 7.77
CA GLU A 347 -4.54 -16.13 8.26
C GLU A 347 -5.35 -16.91 9.30
N LEU A 348 -5.88 -16.18 10.27
CA LEU A 348 -6.85 -16.70 11.24
C LEU A 348 -8.29 -16.64 10.75
N SER A 349 -8.59 -15.83 9.72
CA SER A 349 -9.97 -15.57 9.34
C SER A 349 -10.15 -15.32 7.86
N ALA A 350 -11.37 -15.56 7.37
CA ALA A 350 -11.80 -15.15 6.05
C ALA A 350 -13.26 -14.69 6.07
N SER A 351 -13.56 -13.73 5.20
CA SER A 351 -14.92 -13.21 5.04
C SER A 351 -15.60 -13.76 3.80
N PHE A 352 -16.92 -13.85 3.84
CA PHE A 352 -17.76 -14.25 2.72
C PHE A 352 -19.04 -13.41 2.66
N PRO A 353 -19.56 -13.13 1.45
CA PRO A 353 -20.77 -12.35 1.29
C PRO A 353 -22.02 -13.19 1.62
N ILE A 354 -23.00 -12.55 2.25
CA ILE A 354 -24.34 -13.10 2.51
C ILE A 354 -25.34 -12.18 1.80
N THR A 355 -26.19 -12.76 0.96
CA THR A 355 -27.21 -12.01 0.21
C THR A 355 -28.60 -12.58 0.43
N THR A 356 -29.60 -11.71 0.42
CA THR A 356 -31.01 -12.11 0.49
C THR A 356 -31.80 -11.51 -0.65
N VAL A 357 -32.88 -12.17 -1.05
CA VAL A 357 -33.79 -11.63 -2.07
C VAL A 357 -34.97 -10.93 -1.40
N SER A 358 -35.57 -9.95 -2.07
CA SER A 358 -36.69 -9.17 -1.50
C SER A 358 -37.98 -9.99 -1.30
N SER A 359 -38.10 -11.17 -1.91
CA SER A 359 -39.22 -12.12 -1.71
C SER A 359 -39.02 -13.05 -0.52
N THR A 360 -37.94 -12.88 0.24
CA THR A 360 -37.63 -13.70 1.40
C THR A 360 -38.61 -13.45 2.55
N ILE A 361 -38.98 -14.52 3.26
CA ILE A 361 -39.90 -14.44 4.41
C ILE A 361 -39.07 -14.01 5.63
N PRO A 362 -39.51 -12.99 6.39
CA PRO A 362 -38.87 -12.60 7.64
C PRO A 362 -38.79 -13.77 8.64
N GLY A 363 -37.69 -13.88 9.37
CA GLY A 363 -37.43 -15.02 10.26
C GLY A 363 -35.99 -15.07 10.75
N GLN A 364 -35.62 -16.23 11.30
CA GLN A 364 -34.24 -16.55 11.70
C GLN A 364 -33.77 -17.78 10.93
N THR A 365 -32.48 -17.81 10.61
CA THR A 365 -31.81 -18.91 9.92
C THR A 365 -30.39 -19.02 10.42
N ASP A 366 -29.88 -20.24 10.50
CA ASP A 366 -28.54 -20.51 10.98
C ASP A 366 -27.59 -20.73 9.80
N ILE A 367 -26.44 -20.06 9.87
CA ILE A 367 -25.32 -20.28 8.97
C ILE A 367 -24.31 -21.15 9.72
N THR A 368 -23.90 -22.24 9.10
CA THR A 368 -22.91 -23.19 9.65
C THR A 368 -21.62 -23.11 8.87
N ALA A 369 -20.49 -23.03 9.57
CA ALA A 369 -19.15 -23.13 8.99
C ALA A 369 -18.47 -24.40 9.51
N THR A 370 -17.94 -25.23 8.61
CA THR A 370 -17.38 -26.54 8.93
C THR A 370 -16.02 -26.78 8.27
N ALA A 371 -15.02 -27.10 9.09
CA ALA A 371 -13.77 -27.74 8.69
C ALA A 371 -13.25 -28.56 9.88
N GLY A 372 -13.43 -29.88 9.85
CA GLY A 372 -13.17 -30.77 11.00
C GLY A 372 -14.18 -30.62 12.14
N ALA A 373 -14.34 -29.41 12.68
CA ALA A 373 -15.39 -28.99 13.60
C ALA A 373 -16.38 -28.01 12.93
N SER A 374 -17.51 -27.76 13.58
CA SER A 374 -18.55 -26.85 13.11
C SER A 374 -18.87 -25.76 14.13
N VAL A 375 -19.06 -24.55 13.65
CA VAL A 375 -19.60 -23.40 14.40
C VAL A 375 -20.82 -22.83 13.66
N GLN A 376 -21.71 -22.17 14.39
CA GLN A 376 -22.95 -21.63 13.85
C GLN A 376 -23.18 -20.19 14.32
N ALA A 377 -23.82 -19.40 13.45
CA ALA A 377 -24.30 -18.07 13.78
C ALA A 377 -25.70 -17.83 13.18
N THR A 378 -26.56 -17.19 13.95
CA THR A 378 -27.96 -16.95 13.58
C THR A 378 -28.11 -15.58 12.90
N LEU A 379 -28.65 -15.57 11.68
CA LEU A 379 -29.03 -14.36 10.95
C LEU A 379 -30.51 -14.05 11.17
N THR A 380 -30.83 -12.82 11.60
CA THR A 380 -32.22 -12.36 11.76
C THR A 380 -32.67 -11.50 10.58
N LEU A 381 -33.65 -11.99 9.82
CA LEU A 381 -34.28 -11.31 8.69
C LEU A 381 -35.54 -10.57 9.12
N ARG A 382 -35.53 -9.24 8.99
CA ARG A 382 -36.67 -8.37 9.30
C ARG A 382 -37.50 -8.09 8.07
N ALA A 383 -38.80 -7.88 8.27
CA ALA A 383 -39.71 -7.45 7.22
C ALA A 383 -39.31 -6.08 6.66
N ILE A 384 -39.61 -5.85 5.39
CA ILE A 384 -39.62 -4.50 4.81
C ILE A 384 -40.72 -3.73 5.55
N GLY A 385 -40.33 -2.68 6.28
CA GLY A 385 -41.29 -1.83 7.00
C GLY A 385 -42.35 -1.31 6.04
N THR A 386 -43.62 -1.59 6.34
CA THR A 386 -44.79 -1.07 5.61
C THR A 386 -45.09 0.36 5.98
#